data_AF-A0A950WBC2-F1
#
_entry.id   AF-A0A950WBC2-F1
#
_cell.length_a   1.000
_cell.length_b   1.000
_cell.length_c   1.000
_cell.angle_alpha   90.00
_cell.angle_beta   90.00
_cell.angle_gamma   90.00
#
_symmetry.space_group_name_H-M   'P 1'
#
loop_
_entity.id
_entity.type
_entity.pdbx_description
1 polymer ?
#
loop_
_entity_poly.entity_id
_entity_poly.type
_entity_poly.pdbx_seq_one_letter_code
_entity_poly.pdbx_strand_id
1 'polypeptide(L)'
;MVGWTDPEGSRPSFGSLLLAYYDPQGRLVYAGRTGVGIDNRELGRLWGRLQPYATPDMPLDVPPPSTSRFGSPLVLSRVHWVRPELVAEVKYLTWTDENLLRQVV
;
A
#
# COMPACT_ATOMS: atom_id res chain seq x y z
N MET A 1 3.61 0.70 6.04
CA MET A 1 2.55 0.03 5.23
C MET A 1 1.22 0.29 5.90
N VAL A 2 0.17 0.53 5.12
CA VAL A 2 -1.15 0.95 5.65
C VAL A 2 -2.32 0.10 5.17
N GLY A 3 -2.07 -0.84 4.26
CA GLY A 3 -3.10 -1.75 3.79
C GLY A 3 -2.64 -2.60 2.62
N TRP A 4 -3.55 -3.38 2.08
CA TRP A 4 -3.37 -4.13 0.84
C TRP A 4 -4.65 -4.15 0.02
N THR A 5 -4.55 -4.43 -1.28
CA THR A 5 -5.70 -4.73 -2.14
C THR A 5 -5.92 -6.22 -2.25
N ASP A 6 -7.16 -6.62 -2.52
CA ASP A 6 -7.48 -7.99 -2.93
C ASP A 6 -6.54 -8.50 -4.04
N PRO A 7 -6.28 -9.82 -4.09
CA PRO A 7 -5.57 -10.44 -5.20
C PRO A 7 -6.31 -10.24 -6.53
N GLU A 8 -5.55 -10.19 -7.61
CA GLU A 8 -6.05 -10.14 -8.98
C GLU A 8 -5.40 -11.24 -9.82
N GLY A 9 -6.17 -11.87 -10.71
CA GLY A 9 -5.72 -12.96 -11.55
C GLY A 9 -5.31 -14.20 -10.74
N SER A 10 -4.13 -14.75 -11.05
CA SER A 10 -3.60 -15.97 -10.41
C SER A 10 -2.75 -15.70 -9.17
N ARG A 11 -2.65 -14.43 -8.72
CA ARG A 11 -1.79 -14.06 -7.60
C ARG A 11 -2.45 -14.46 -6.27
N PRO A 12 -1.78 -15.22 -5.39
CA PRO A 12 -2.35 -15.56 -4.07
C PRO A 12 -2.28 -14.35 -3.11
N SER A 13 -3.02 -14.44 -2.00
CA SER A 13 -3.06 -13.54 -0.83
C SER A 13 -3.44 -12.07 -1.05
N PHE A 14 -2.66 -11.28 -1.80
CA PHE A 14 -2.95 -9.85 -2.03
C PHE A 14 -2.43 -9.36 -3.38
N GLY A 15 -3.08 -8.33 -3.93
CA GLY A 15 -2.72 -7.75 -5.22
C GLY A 15 -1.57 -6.75 -5.13
N SER A 16 -1.69 -5.78 -4.22
CA SER A 16 -0.70 -4.72 -3.99
C SER A 16 -0.73 -4.26 -2.53
N LEU A 17 0.40 -3.76 -2.02
CA LEU A 17 0.53 -3.10 -0.73
C LEU A 17 0.31 -1.60 -0.88
N LEU A 18 -0.42 -1.00 0.05
CA LEU A 18 -0.58 0.43 0.16
C LEU A 18 0.52 1.00 1.06
N LEU A 19 1.18 2.03 0.56
CA LEU A 19 2.27 2.73 1.23
C LEU A 19 1.79 4.10 1.69
N ALA A 20 2.37 4.54 2.80
CA ALA A 20 2.16 5.86 3.36
C ALA A 20 3.43 6.31 4.05
N TYR A 21 3.58 7.61 4.23
CA TYR A 21 4.66 8.22 5.00
C TYR A 21 4.07 9.19 6.03
N TYR A 22 4.84 9.47 7.08
CA TYR A 22 4.49 10.52 8.03
C TYR A 22 4.97 11.87 7.49
N ASP A 23 4.06 12.83 7.39
CA ASP A 23 4.43 14.21 7.06
C ASP A 23 5.05 14.94 8.28
N PRO A 24 5.58 16.17 8.11
CA PRO A 24 6.16 16.92 9.22
C PRO A 24 5.18 17.25 10.36
N GLN A 25 3.88 17.15 10.13
CA GLN A 25 2.82 17.33 11.13
C GLN A 25 2.47 16.02 11.84
N GLY A 26 3.13 14.91 11.49
CA GLY A 26 2.89 13.59 12.07
C GLY A 26 1.66 12.88 11.48
N ARG A 27 1.11 13.37 10.37
CA ARG A 27 -0.05 12.78 9.70
C ARG A 27 0.40 11.69 8.74
N LEU A 28 -0.40 10.64 8.65
CA LEU A 28 -0.12 9.52 7.76
C LEU A 28 -0.73 9.77 6.37
N VAL A 29 0.13 10.05 5.40
CA VAL A 29 -0.24 10.46 4.04
C VAL A 29 0.02 9.34 3.06
N TYR A 30 -0.97 9.03 2.21
CA TYR A 30 -0.86 8.01 1.17
C TYR A 30 0.29 8.31 0.20
N ALA A 31 1.18 7.35 0.00
CA ALA A 31 2.37 7.47 -0.83
C ALA A 31 2.24 6.73 -2.17
N GLY A 32 1.19 5.94 -2.35
CA GLY A 32 1.02 5.05 -3.51
C GLY A 32 0.86 3.59 -3.13
N ARG A 33 0.94 2.72 -4.14
CA ARG A 33 0.88 1.26 -3.95
C ARG A 33 2.00 0.57 -4.70
N THR A 34 2.48 -0.53 -4.14
CA THR A 34 3.50 -1.40 -4.77
C THR A 34 3.01 -2.83 -4.82
N GLY A 35 3.42 -3.56 -5.85
CA GLY A 35 3.05 -4.96 -6.03
C GLY A 35 3.91 -5.65 -7.08
N VAL A 36 4.64 -4.89 -7.91
CA VAL A 36 5.57 -5.43 -8.89
C VAL A 36 6.85 -5.86 -8.18
N GLY A 37 7.41 -7.02 -8.52
CA GLY A 37 8.69 -7.50 -7.98
C GLY A 37 8.62 -8.37 -6.71
N ILE A 38 7.45 -8.54 -6.09
CA ILE A 38 7.27 -9.45 -4.94
C ILE A 38 6.96 -10.86 -5.47
N ASP A 39 7.91 -11.79 -5.28
CA ASP A 39 7.73 -13.20 -5.61
C ASP A 39 6.77 -13.92 -4.65
N ASN A 40 6.34 -15.14 -4.99
CA ASN A 40 5.36 -15.90 -4.18
C ASN A 40 5.85 -16.21 -2.76
N ARG A 41 7.17 -16.36 -2.56
CA ARG A 41 7.74 -16.68 -1.25
C ARG A 41 7.68 -15.47 -0.34
N GLU A 42 8.13 -14.32 -0.82
CA GLU A 42 8.08 -13.06 -0.07
C GLU A 42 6.63 -12.63 0.14
N LEU A 43 5.74 -12.89 -0.82
CA LEU A 43 4.32 -12.63 -0.69
C LEU A 43 3.68 -13.42 0.46
N GLY A 44 3.98 -14.72 0.59
CA GLY A 44 3.53 -15.53 1.72
C GLY A 44 4.08 -15.03 3.07
N ARG A 45 5.35 -14.62 3.09
CA ARG A 45 6.00 -14.05 4.29
C ARG A 45 5.33 -12.73 4.71
N LEU A 46 5.12 -11.82 3.76
CA LEU A 46 4.46 -10.54 4.01
C LEU A 46 3.02 -10.74 4.45
N TRP A 47 2.30 -11.68 3.84
CA TRP A 47 0.94 -12.02 4.23
C TRP A 47 0.84 -12.42 5.71
N GLY A 48 1.67 -13.37 6.14
CA GLY A 48 1.69 -13.80 7.55
C GLY A 48 2.04 -12.67 8.53
N ARG A 49 2.83 -11.68 8.10
CA ARG A 49 3.15 -10.49 8.92
C ARG A 49 2.05 -9.44 8.92
N LEU A 50 1.28 -9.30 7.85
CA LEU A 50 0.26 -8.27 7.69
C LEU A 50 -1.04 -8.60 8.43
N GLN A 51 -1.47 -9.86 8.41
CA GLN A 51 -2.75 -10.30 8.97
C GLN A 51 -2.97 -9.88 10.44
N PRO A 52 -2.00 -9.97 11.36
CA PRO A 52 -2.19 -9.57 12.76
C PRO A 52 -2.46 -8.06 12.95
N TYR A 53 -2.12 -7.24 11.96
CA TYR A 53 -2.31 -5.80 12.00
C TYR A 53 -3.52 -5.34 11.20
N ALA A 54 -4.31 -6.27 10.63
CA ALA A 54 -5.56 -5.95 9.96
C ALA A 54 -6.47 -5.15 10.90
N THR A 55 -7.08 -4.10 10.38
CA THR A 55 -7.98 -3.22 11.13
C THR A 55 -9.16 -2.81 10.24
N PRO A 56 -10.38 -2.62 10.80
CA PRO A 56 -11.49 -2.04 10.04
C PRO A 56 -11.27 -0.55 9.76
N ASP A 57 -10.49 0.14 10.59
CA ASP A 57 -10.33 1.58 10.53
C ASP A 57 -9.23 2.00 9.54
N MET A 58 -9.53 3.02 8.73
CA MET A 58 -8.56 3.62 7.84
C MET A 58 -7.51 4.42 8.65
N PRO A 59 -6.21 4.09 8.57
CA PRO A 59 -5.17 4.76 9.35
C PRO A 59 -4.69 6.08 8.73
N LEU A 60 -5.12 6.37 7.50
CA LEU A 60 -4.72 7.55 6.73
C LEU A 60 -5.49 8.78 7.19
N ASP A 61 -4.83 9.93 7.21
CA ASP A 61 -5.45 11.22 7.51
C ASP A 61 -6.52 11.59 6.46
N VAL A 62 -6.23 11.27 5.20
CA VAL A 62 -7.11 11.48 4.05
C VAL A 62 -7.19 10.19 3.22
N PRO A 63 -8.38 9.77 2.77
CA PRO A 63 -8.50 8.60 1.90
C PRO A 63 -7.65 8.73 0.63
N PRO A 64 -7.09 7.61 0.12
CA PRO A 64 -6.36 7.63 -1.14
C PRO A 64 -7.26 8.13 -2.28
N PRO A 65 -6.71 8.89 -3.24
CA PRO A 65 -7.48 9.36 -4.39
C PRO A 65 -7.98 8.19 -5.25
N SER A 66 -9.22 8.28 -5.73
CA SER A 66 -9.84 7.28 -6.61
C SER A 66 -9.19 7.26 -8.00
N THR A 67 -8.74 8.41 -8.49
CA THR A 67 -7.97 8.55 -9.72
C THR A 67 -6.51 8.21 -9.46
N SER A 68 -6.14 6.96 -9.72
CA SER A 68 -4.76 6.50 -9.53
C SER A 68 -3.96 6.64 -10.82
N ARG A 69 -2.76 7.23 -10.71
CA ARG A 69 -1.75 7.27 -11.78
C ARG A 69 -1.04 5.92 -12.00
N PHE A 70 -1.46 4.87 -11.30
CA PHE A 70 -0.90 3.52 -11.34
C PHE A 70 -1.64 2.56 -12.30
N GLY A 71 -2.12 3.08 -13.43
CA GLY A 71 -2.74 2.29 -14.52
C GLY A 71 -4.21 1.88 -14.31
N SER A 72 -4.64 1.73 -13.06
CA SER A 72 -6.05 1.45 -12.71
C SER A 72 -6.49 2.27 -11.49
N PRO A 73 -7.78 2.65 -11.38
CA PRO A 73 -8.33 3.28 -10.18
C PRO A 73 -8.12 2.41 -8.93
N LEU A 74 -7.94 3.04 -7.77
CA LEU A 74 -7.98 2.32 -6.51
C LEU A 74 -9.45 2.17 -6.08
N VAL A 75 -9.92 0.93 -5.96
CA VAL A 75 -11.27 0.63 -5.50
C VAL A 75 -11.23 0.42 -3.98
N LEU A 76 -11.64 1.41 -3.20
CA LEU A 76 -11.54 1.39 -1.74
C LEU A 76 -12.28 0.22 -1.10
N SER A 77 -13.38 -0.28 -1.69
CA SER A 77 -14.08 -1.46 -1.19
C SER A 77 -13.29 -2.77 -1.30
N ARG A 78 -12.17 -2.76 -2.04
CA ARG A 78 -11.22 -3.89 -2.17
C ARG A 78 -9.93 -3.66 -1.40
N VAL A 79 -9.90 -2.63 -0.55
CA VAL A 79 -8.77 -2.30 0.32
C VAL A 79 -9.03 -2.84 1.71
N HIS A 80 -8.01 -3.49 2.26
CA HIS A 80 -7.98 -3.92 3.66
C HIS A 80 -6.95 -3.07 4.38
N TRP A 81 -7.32 -2.50 5.53
CA TRP A 81 -6.48 -1.58 6.27
C TRP A 81 -5.58 -2.30 7.25
N VAL A 82 -4.41 -1.70 7.49
CA VAL A 82 -3.38 -2.20 8.39
C VAL A 82 -2.98 -1.10 9.35
N ARG A 83 -2.91 -1.43 10.64
CA ARG A 83 -2.35 -0.54 11.66
C ARG A 83 -0.93 -0.13 11.25
N PRO A 84 -0.56 1.16 11.34
CA PRO A 84 0.71 1.68 10.82
C PRO A 84 1.92 1.34 11.71
N GLU A 85 2.05 0.07 12.08
CA GLU A 85 3.12 -0.49 12.93
C GLU A 85 4.22 -1.18 12.11
N LEU A 86 3.96 -1.46 10.82
CA LEU A 86 4.92 -2.09 9.92
C LEU A 86 5.56 -1.09 8.97
N VAL A 87 6.89 -0.99 9.01
CA VAL A 87 7.70 -0.19 8.08
C VAL A 87 8.23 -1.08 6.96
N ALA A 88 8.22 -0.55 5.74
CA ALA A 88 8.82 -1.18 4.56
C ALA A 88 9.86 -0.23 3.97
N GLU A 89 11.00 -0.77 3.58
CA GLU A 89 11.97 -0.08 2.74
C GLU A 89 11.61 -0.39 1.28
N VAL A 90 11.54 0.66 0.46
CA VAL A 90 11.17 0.54 -0.95
C VAL A 90 12.13 1.33 -1.82
N LYS A 91 12.43 0.81 -3.01
CA LYS A 91 13.15 1.57 -4.03
C LYS A 91 12.13 2.27 -4.91
N TYR A 92 12.37 3.53 -5.23
CA TYR A 92 11.50 4.33 -6.09
C TYR A 92 12.34 5.24 -6.97
N LEU A 93 11.80 5.64 -8.12
CA LEU A 93 12.52 6.56 -9.01
C LEU A 93 12.43 8.01 -8.54
N THR A 94 11.23 8.47 -8.20
CA THR A 94 11.02 9.88 -7.84
C THR A 94 9.76 10.09 -7.01
N TRP A 95 9.74 11.20 -6.28
CA TRP A 95 8.53 11.79 -5.72
C TRP A 95 7.86 12.65 -6.78
N THR A 96 6.54 12.57 -6.85
CA THR A 96 5.73 13.45 -7.71
C THR A 96 5.27 14.69 -6.94
N ASP A 97 4.86 15.73 -7.66
CA ASP A 97 4.29 16.96 -7.07
C ASP A 97 3.02 16.71 -6.25
N GLU A 98 2.36 15.57 -6.42
CA GLU A 98 1.20 15.14 -5.63
C GLU A 98 1.60 14.27 -4.41
N ASN A 99 2.88 14.27 -4.03
CA ASN A 99 3.44 13.48 -2.92
C ASN A 99 3.24 11.96 -3.04
N LEU A 100 3.16 11.45 -4.27
CA LEU A 100 3.14 10.00 -4.54
C LEU A 100 4.52 9.53 -5.02
N LEU A 101 4.87 8.30 -4.66
CA LEU A 101 6.05 7.59 -5.14
C LEU A 101 5.82 7.02 -6.55
N ARG A 102 6.80 7.20 -7.44
CA ARG A 102 6.75 6.68 -8.81
C ARG A 102 7.74 5.54 -9.03
N GLN A 103 7.29 4.50 -9.76
CA GLN A 103 8.05 3.28 -10.07
C GLN A 103 8.66 2.64 -8.82
N VAL A 104 7.78 2.24 -7.90
CA VAL A 104 8.16 1.60 -6.64
C VAL A 104 8.41 0.12 -6.87
N VAL A 105 9.55 -0.38 -6.39
CA VAL A 105 9.97 -1.79 -6.39
C VAL A 105 10.41 -2.20 -4.99
#